data_AF-A0A8S2QNF9-F1
#
_entry.id   AF-A0A8S2QNF9-F1
#
_cell.length_a   1.000
_cell.length_b   1.000
_cell.length_c   1.000
_cell.angle_alpha   90.00
_cell.angle_beta   90.00
_cell.angle_gamma   90.00
#
_symmetry.space_group_name_H-M   'P 1'
#
loop_
_entity.id
_entity.type
_entity.pdbx_description
1 polymer ?
#
loop_
_entity_poly.entity_id
_entity_poly.type
_entity_poly.pdbx_seq_one_letter_code
_entity_poly.pdbx_strand_id
1 'polypeptide(L)'
;MRFFKKKSVSPVIPQETSSQIILEGHGSRPISAHARVSHHIIDVPTGEHVKFSKLLSCCQRCFTKENLKEQALLIATISSVVLGIAIGIALRTLKCVGNERVGGCRITREDITYIDFPGQIFINILKMLILPLIVSSIISSLAQLDGQSAGKMGIRALVYYLGTTLLAAILGIILVLTIRPGTRGGTVEINPNSKAAEGRTIDTVLDLFRNLFPENIVEATFRSSGTDLKVNRTFILRPNETRYNITIYTPVVGKRDGINVLGLLLFCIIFGILISRLKEKAIILKHFFEAMLEVVMQLVRIAMVYSPIGVFFLIVAKMLEMDNLGDFVGSLGLYMATVLAGLFIHGFIVLPLLLFAITRINSFKYIRGMSQALVTAFGTGSSSATLPVTYRCVEEKNHIDPRISRFVLPVGATVNMDGTALYEAVAAIYIAQLNGIPLNAVKIIVTR
;
A
#
# COMPACT_ATOMS: atom_id res chain seq x y z
N MET A 1 67.35 -45.28 -0.46
CA MET A 1 67.26 -45.86 0.90
C MET A 1 65.83 -45.63 1.40
N ARG A 2 65.05 -46.71 1.65
CA ARG A 2 63.63 -46.81 2.13
C ARG A 2 62.55 -46.23 1.17
N PHE A 3 61.76 -46.95 0.35
CA PHE A 3 60.98 -48.21 0.37
C PHE A 3 59.59 -48.21 1.06
N PHE A 4 58.57 -48.52 0.22
CA PHE A 4 57.28 -49.23 0.40
C PHE A 4 56.00 -48.57 1.00
N LYS A 5 55.04 -48.27 0.10
CA LYS A 5 53.75 -48.98 -0.17
C LYS A 5 53.01 -49.67 1.02
N LYS A 6 51.72 -49.38 1.19
CA LYS A 6 50.68 -50.26 1.80
C LYS A 6 49.31 -49.90 1.15
N LYS A 7 48.72 -50.72 0.28
CA LYS A 7 47.92 -51.97 0.43
C LYS A 7 46.45 -51.73 0.79
N SER A 8 45.58 -52.18 -0.13
CA SER A 8 44.14 -52.45 0.00
C SER A 8 43.88 -53.59 0.97
N VAL A 9 42.77 -53.52 1.73
CA VAL A 9 42.06 -54.67 2.32
C VAL A 9 40.59 -54.28 2.51
N SER A 10 39.69 -55.06 1.89
CA SER A 10 38.31 -55.25 2.36
C SER A 10 38.25 -56.54 3.20
N PRO A 11 37.37 -56.61 4.20
CA PRO A 11 36.59 -57.84 4.46
C PRO A 11 35.09 -57.50 4.65
N VAL A 12 34.14 -58.10 3.94
CA VAL A 12 33.47 -59.40 4.19
C VAL A 12 32.63 -59.47 5.50
N ILE A 13 31.31 -59.21 5.34
CA ILE A 13 30.03 -59.84 5.83
C ILE A 13 30.03 -60.63 7.17
N PRO A 14 28.95 -60.58 8.00
CA PRO A 14 27.84 -61.55 7.85
C PRO A 14 26.41 -60.97 7.97
N GLN A 15 25.47 -61.62 7.26
CA GLN A 15 24.04 -61.65 7.55
C GLN A 15 23.76 -62.61 8.71
N GLU A 16 22.90 -62.25 9.66
CA GLU A 16 22.14 -63.16 10.54
C GLU A 16 20.86 -62.41 11.00
N THR A 17 19.68 -62.77 10.52
CA THR A 17 18.72 -63.79 11.02
C THR A 17 18.01 -63.45 12.34
N SER A 18 16.72 -63.15 12.15
CA SER A 18 15.53 -63.46 12.97
C SER A 18 15.71 -64.26 14.27
N SER A 19 15.19 -63.68 15.36
CA SER A 19 14.62 -64.37 16.53
C SER A 19 13.46 -63.51 17.07
N GLN A 20 12.22 -63.80 16.67
CA GLN A 20 11.18 -64.37 17.54
C GLN A 20 11.00 -63.69 18.91
N ILE A 21 9.92 -62.90 19.02
CA ILE A 21 9.07 -62.90 20.22
C ILE A 21 7.65 -63.13 19.71
N ILE A 22 7.06 -64.24 20.17
CA ILE A 22 5.76 -64.80 19.81
C ILE A 22 4.88 -64.74 21.07
N LEU A 23 3.66 -64.19 20.88
CA LEU A 23 2.38 -64.38 21.61
C LEU A 23 2.30 -63.82 23.05
N GLU A 24 1.23 -63.18 23.50
CA GLU A 24 -0.23 -63.28 23.25
C GLU A 24 -0.84 -61.85 23.14
N GLY A 25 -1.98 -61.52 22.53
CA GLY A 25 -3.15 -62.26 22.07
C GLY A 25 -4.38 -61.38 22.35
N HIS A 26 -5.02 -60.81 21.32
CA HIS A 26 -6.48 -60.80 21.10
C HIS A 26 -6.95 -59.84 19.98
N GLY A 27 -7.67 -60.42 19.00
CA GLY A 27 -8.68 -59.77 18.13
C GLY A 27 -8.15 -59.03 16.89
N SER A 28 -7.93 -59.67 15.73
CA SER A 28 -8.94 -60.01 14.68
C SER A 28 -9.84 -58.81 14.31
N ARG A 29 -9.99 -58.29 13.07
CA ARG A 29 -9.64 -58.66 11.67
C ARG A 29 -9.94 -57.42 10.76
N PRO A 30 -9.73 -57.43 9.42
CA PRO A 30 -9.08 -56.36 8.66
C PRO A 30 -10.05 -55.40 7.95
N ILE A 31 -9.55 -54.22 7.52
CA ILE A 31 -10.22 -53.41 6.50
C ILE A 31 -9.27 -53.17 5.33
N SER A 32 -9.68 -53.71 4.19
CA SER A 32 -9.05 -53.65 2.88
C SER A 32 -9.03 -52.24 2.29
N ALA A 33 -7.97 -51.95 1.56
CA ALA A 33 -7.90 -50.85 0.62
C ALA A 33 -9.02 -50.92 -0.42
N HIS A 34 -9.76 -49.83 -0.57
CA HIS A 34 -10.41 -49.46 -1.84
C HIS A 34 -10.49 -47.93 -1.93
N ALA A 35 -9.63 -47.36 -2.76
CA ALA A 35 -9.79 -46.03 -3.30
C ALA A 35 -11.10 -45.97 -4.09
N ARG A 36 -11.99 -45.03 -3.74
CA ARG A 36 -13.17 -44.70 -4.53
C ARG A 36 -13.18 -43.20 -4.80
N VAL A 37 -12.92 -42.87 -6.05
CA VAL A 37 -13.10 -41.55 -6.65
C VAL A 37 -14.62 -41.26 -6.68
N SER A 38 -15.09 -40.27 -5.92
CA SER A 38 -16.46 -39.79 -6.03
C SER A 38 -16.50 -38.57 -6.97
N HIS A 39 -17.06 -38.78 -8.15
CA HIS A 39 -17.57 -37.73 -9.02
C HIS A 39 -18.82 -37.12 -8.37
N HIS A 40 -18.77 -35.84 -7.98
CA HIS A 40 -19.98 -35.09 -7.67
C HIS A 40 -20.60 -34.58 -8.98
N ILE A 41 -21.69 -35.24 -9.37
CA ILE A 41 -22.62 -34.78 -10.39
C ILE A 41 -23.48 -33.66 -9.78
N ILE A 42 -23.58 -32.54 -10.49
CA ILE A 42 -24.42 -31.39 -10.15
C ILE A 42 -25.81 -31.66 -10.73
N ASP A 43 -26.80 -31.92 -9.88
CA ASP A 43 -28.21 -31.92 -10.27
C ASP A 43 -28.75 -30.48 -10.25
N VAL A 44 -29.28 -30.02 -11.38
CA VAL A 44 -29.98 -28.74 -11.53
C VAL A 44 -31.48 -29.01 -11.48
N PRO A 45 -32.24 -28.47 -10.51
CA PRO A 45 -33.69 -28.57 -10.54
C PRO A 45 -34.28 -27.48 -11.44
N THR A 46 -35.09 -27.92 -12.39
CA THR A 46 -35.89 -27.13 -13.31
C THR A 46 -37.15 -26.55 -12.63
N GLY A 47 -37.38 -25.26 -12.91
CA GLY A 47 -38.61 -24.47 -12.86
C GLY A 47 -39.75 -24.83 -11.90
N GLU A 48 -40.07 -23.91 -10.99
CA GLU A 48 -41.46 -23.66 -10.58
C GLU A 48 -41.69 -22.20 -10.13
N HIS A 49 -42.87 -21.69 -10.45
CA HIS A 49 -43.29 -20.29 -10.46
C HIS A 49 -43.17 -19.54 -9.11
N VAL A 50 -42.37 -18.46 -9.08
CA VAL A 50 -42.26 -17.59 -7.90
C VAL A 50 -43.31 -16.47 -7.94
N LYS A 51 -44.30 -16.56 -7.05
CA LYS A 51 -45.27 -15.50 -6.75
C LYS A 51 -44.55 -14.21 -6.30
N PHE A 52 -44.81 -13.12 -7.02
CA PHE A 52 -44.23 -11.77 -6.86
C PHE A 52 -44.51 -11.12 -5.48
N SER A 53 -45.41 -11.69 -4.65
CA SER A 53 -45.73 -11.17 -3.31
C SER A 53 -44.71 -11.54 -2.21
N LYS A 54 -43.73 -12.41 -2.49
CA LYS A 54 -42.62 -12.72 -1.56
C LYS A 54 -41.40 -11.79 -1.69
N LEU A 55 -41.33 -10.95 -2.73
CA LEU A 55 -40.20 -10.03 -2.93
C LEU A 55 -40.22 -8.85 -1.94
N LEU A 56 -41.40 -8.38 -1.52
CA LEU A 56 -41.48 -7.29 -0.54
C LEU A 56 -41.18 -7.73 0.90
N SER A 57 -41.43 -8.99 1.28
CA SER A 57 -41.07 -9.50 2.61
C SER A 57 -39.58 -9.89 2.74
N CYS A 58 -38.85 -9.96 1.62
CA CYS A 58 -37.41 -10.25 1.61
C CYS A 58 -36.58 -9.02 2.02
N CYS A 59 -37.08 -7.81 1.70
CA CYS A 59 -36.38 -6.56 2.02
C CYS A 59 -36.30 -6.27 3.53
N GLN A 60 -37.20 -6.85 4.32
CA GLN A 60 -37.25 -6.67 5.78
C GLN A 60 -36.47 -7.76 6.55
N ARG A 61 -35.99 -8.81 5.86
CA ARG A 61 -35.28 -9.94 6.46
C ARG A 61 -33.79 -10.02 6.11
N CYS A 62 -33.26 -9.10 5.30
CA CYS A 62 -31.82 -9.02 5.02
C CYS A 62 -30.96 -8.45 6.18
N PHE A 63 -31.59 -7.98 7.26
CA PHE A 63 -30.91 -7.64 8.53
C PHE A 63 -31.00 -8.82 9.52
N THR A 64 -30.38 -9.95 9.20
CA THR A 64 -30.17 -11.03 10.18
C THR A 64 -28.95 -10.72 11.06
N LYS A 65 -29.04 -11.04 12.35
CA LYS A 65 -28.01 -10.80 13.39
C LYS A 65 -26.62 -11.38 13.06
N GLU A 66 -26.53 -12.39 12.20
CA GLU A 66 -25.25 -12.97 11.74
C GLU A 66 -24.49 -12.02 10.79
N ASN A 67 -25.20 -11.40 9.84
CA ASN A 67 -24.59 -10.49 8.87
C ASN A 67 -24.13 -9.17 9.54
N LEU A 68 -24.77 -8.79 10.64
CA LEU A 68 -24.42 -7.59 11.41
C LEU A 68 -23.07 -7.73 12.11
N LYS A 69 -22.67 -8.93 12.56
CA LYS A 69 -21.35 -9.16 13.19
C LYS A 69 -20.21 -9.10 12.16
N GLU A 70 -20.42 -9.64 10.96
CA GLU A 70 -19.42 -9.60 9.88
C GLU A 70 -19.22 -8.19 9.31
N GLN A 71 -20.28 -7.39 9.25
CA GLN A 71 -20.23 -6.00 8.81
C GLN A 71 -20.04 -5.00 9.95
N ALA A 72 -20.02 -5.44 11.22
CA ALA A 72 -19.94 -4.55 12.39
C ALA A 72 -18.72 -3.64 12.32
N LEU A 73 -17.57 -4.20 11.96
CA LEU A 73 -16.32 -3.45 11.88
C LEU A 73 -16.36 -2.40 10.77
N LEU A 74 -16.95 -2.75 9.62
CA LEU A 74 -17.14 -1.81 8.52
C LEU A 74 -18.04 -0.65 8.96
N ILE A 75 -19.21 -0.98 9.51
CA ILE A 75 -20.19 0.01 9.96
C ILE A 75 -19.57 0.91 11.03
N ALA A 76 -18.83 0.32 11.98
CA ALA A 76 -18.09 1.08 12.99
C ALA A 76 -17.10 2.05 12.33
N THR A 77 -16.26 1.61 11.38
CA THR A 77 -15.31 2.51 10.70
C THR A 77 -16.00 3.61 9.87
N ILE A 78 -17.09 3.31 9.18
CA ILE A 78 -17.82 4.34 8.41
C ILE A 78 -18.49 5.33 9.35
N SER A 79 -19.13 4.85 10.42
CA SER A 79 -19.73 5.71 11.44
C SER A 79 -18.69 6.60 12.12
N SER A 80 -17.48 6.08 12.32
CA SER A 80 -16.39 6.82 12.96
C SER A 80 -15.83 7.92 12.05
N VAL A 81 -15.77 7.70 10.74
CA VAL A 81 -15.46 8.77 9.76
C VAL A 81 -16.51 9.86 9.79
N VAL A 82 -17.79 9.50 9.65
CA VAL A 82 -18.89 10.48 9.58
C VAL A 82 -18.95 11.30 10.87
N LEU A 83 -18.85 10.62 12.03
CA LEU A 83 -18.81 11.27 13.33
C LEU A 83 -17.56 12.13 13.49
N GLY A 84 -16.40 11.67 13.00
CA GLY A 84 -15.14 12.42 13.06
C GLY A 84 -15.18 13.70 12.23
N ILE A 85 -15.76 13.66 11.02
CA ILE A 85 -15.97 14.85 10.20
C ILE A 85 -16.94 15.80 10.89
N ALA A 86 -18.10 15.30 11.36
CA ALA A 86 -19.12 16.12 12.01
C ALA A 86 -18.57 16.81 13.28
N ILE A 87 -17.88 16.06 14.15
CA ILE A 87 -17.25 16.60 15.36
C ILE A 87 -16.09 17.52 15.03
N GLY A 88 -15.26 17.19 14.05
CA GLY A 88 -14.15 18.04 13.59
C GLY A 88 -14.64 19.41 13.10
N ILE A 89 -15.71 19.43 12.28
CA ILE A 89 -16.35 20.67 11.83
C ILE A 89 -16.98 21.42 13.00
N ALA A 90 -17.70 20.74 13.90
CA ALA A 90 -18.30 21.38 15.07
C ALA A 90 -17.25 22.03 15.97
N LEU A 91 -16.19 21.30 16.36
CA LEU A 91 -15.08 21.82 17.15
C LEU A 91 -14.36 22.98 16.45
N ARG A 92 -14.24 22.93 15.12
CA ARG A 92 -13.70 24.05 14.33
C ARG A 92 -14.58 25.29 14.40
N THR A 93 -15.90 25.17 14.26
CA THR A 93 -16.78 26.33 14.41
C THR A 93 -16.64 26.96 15.80
N LEU A 94 -16.45 26.13 16.85
CA LEU A 94 -16.19 26.62 18.20
C LEU A 94 -14.81 27.26 18.37
N LYS A 95 -13.79 26.80 17.62
CA LYS A 95 -12.45 27.41 17.56
C LYS A 95 -12.51 28.85 17.03
N CYS A 96 -13.44 29.14 16.11
CA CYS A 96 -13.58 30.44 15.44
C CYS A 96 -14.59 31.42 16.11
N VAL A 97 -15.43 30.96 17.04
CA VAL A 97 -16.47 31.79 17.69
C VAL A 97 -15.96 32.52 18.96
N GLY A 98 -14.67 32.44 19.26
CA GLY A 98 -14.02 33.18 20.35
C GLY A 98 -13.91 34.67 20.07
N ASN A 99 -14.49 35.48 20.96
CA ASN A 99 -14.60 36.94 20.91
C ASN A 99 -13.27 37.66 20.59
N GLU A 100 -13.26 38.47 19.53
CA GLU A 100 -12.11 39.20 18.96
C GLU A 100 -11.44 40.21 19.95
N ARG A 101 -12.07 40.48 21.10
CA ARG A 101 -11.61 41.46 22.09
C ARG A 101 -10.69 40.89 23.18
N VAL A 102 -10.54 39.57 23.27
CA VAL A 102 -9.55 38.90 24.13
C VAL A 102 -9.00 37.74 23.32
N GLY A 103 -7.90 37.95 22.60
CA GLY A 103 -7.33 37.05 21.58
C GLY A 103 -6.89 35.67 22.09
N GLY A 104 -7.83 34.82 22.48
CA GLY A 104 -7.61 33.43 22.86
C GLY A 104 -8.37 32.50 21.93
N CYS A 105 -7.66 31.82 21.04
CA CYS A 105 -8.21 30.65 20.35
C CYS A 105 -8.49 29.57 21.39
N ARG A 106 -9.73 29.06 21.50
CA ARG A 106 -10.11 28.10 22.54
C ARG A 106 -9.46 26.71 22.40
N ILE A 107 -8.86 26.43 21.24
CA ILE A 107 -8.18 25.17 20.92
C ILE A 107 -6.80 25.51 20.35
N THR A 108 -5.75 25.20 21.11
CA THR A 108 -4.35 25.43 20.76
C THR A 108 -3.80 24.26 19.93
N ARG A 109 -2.65 24.43 19.26
CA ARG A 109 -1.95 23.32 18.56
C ARG A 109 -1.60 22.14 19.48
N GLU A 110 -1.36 22.42 20.76
CA GLU A 110 -1.10 21.42 21.79
C GLU A 110 -2.34 20.53 22.02
N ASP A 111 -3.53 21.14 22.12
CA ASP A 111 -4.80 20.40 22.26
C ASP A 111 -5.07 19.50 21.07
N ILE A 112 -4.79 19.98 19.84
CA ILE A 112 -4.90 19.17 18.62
C ILE A 112 -3.98 17.96 18.70
N THR A 113 -2.76 18.13 19.20
CA THR A 113 -1.80 17.03 19.38
C THR A 113 -2.33 15.97 20.37
N TYR A 114 -2.98 16.40 21.46
CA TYR A 114 -3.57 15.46 22.42
C TYR A 114 -4.81 14.75 21.87
N ILE A 115 -5.63 15.45 21.10
CA ILE A 115 -6.79 14.85 20.40
C ILE A 115 -6.31 13.83 19.36
N ASP A 116 -5.22 14.10 18.66
CA ASP A 116 -4.65 13.21 17.63
C ASP A 116 -3.97 11.95 18.22
N PHE A 117 -3.62 11.94 19.51
CA PHE A 117 -2.82 10.88 20.12
C PHE A 117 -3.37 9.44 19.89
N PRO A 118 -4.67 9.15 20.06
CA PRO A 118 -5.21 7.82 19.72
C PRO A 118 -5.06 7.49 18.23
N GLY A 119 -5.16 8.50 17.36
CA GLY A 119 -4.91 8.37 15.93
C GLY A 119 -3.46 8.01 15.63
N GLN A 120 -2.50 8.66 16.29
CA GLN A 120 -1.07 8.37 16.16
C GLN A 120 -0.73 6.95 16.65
N ILE A 121 -1.31 6.50 17.77
CA ILE A 121 -1.16 5.12 18.24
C ILE A 121 -1.60 4.15 17.15
N PHE A 122 -2.74 4.39 16.50
CA PHE A 122 -3.22 3.54 15.42
C PHE A 122 -2.25 3.49 14.24
N ILE A 123 -1.73 4.64 13.80
CA ILE A 123 -0.71 4.70 12.75
C ILE A 123 0.55 3.92 13.14
N ASN A 124 1.00 4.04 14.39
CA ASN A 124 2.20 3.36 14.87
C ASN A 124 2.00 1.84 14.92
N ILE A 125 0.84 1.36 15.35
CA ILE A 125 0.47 -0.07 15.29
C ILE A 125 0.53 -0.56 13.84
N LEU A 126 -0.05 0.18 12.89
CA LEU A 126 -0.02 -0.19 11.48
C LEU A 126 1.40 -0.22 10.92
N LYS A 127 2.21 0.82 11.18
CA LYS A 127 3.61 0.92 10.74
C LYS A 127 4.48 -0.21 11.28
N MET A 128 4.27 -0.60 12.54
CA MET A 128 4.96 -1.73 13.16
C MET A 128 4.70 -3.05 12.43
N LEU A 129 3.48 -3.24 11.88
CA LEU A 129 3.11 -4.46 11.17
C LEU A 129 3.63 -4.53 9.74
N ILE A 130 3.97 -3.39 9.11
CA ILE A 130 4.40 -3.35 7.70
C ILE A 130 5.63 -4.22 7.46
N LEU A 131 6.70 -4.03 8.25
CA LEU A 131 7.97 -4.73 8.04
C LEU A 131 7.83 -6.27 8.13
N PRO A 132 7.35 -6.86 9.24
CA PRO A 132 7.23 -8.31 9.34
C PRO A 132 6.22 -8.87 8.33
N LEU A 133 5.17 -8.11 7.99
CA LEU A 133 4.19 -8.51 6.99
C LEU A 133 4.81 -8.57 5.59
N ILE A 134 5.54 -7.54 5.14
CA ILE A 134 6.17 -7.51 3.82
C ILE A 134 7.14 -8.68 3.67
N VAL A 135 8.03 -8.86 4.66
CA VAL A 135 9.05 -9.92 4.62
C VAL A 135 8.40 -11.30 4.59
N SER A 136 7.47 -11.58 5.51
CA SER A 136 6.79 -12.90 5.57
C SER A 136 5.91 -13.17 4.35
N SER A 137 5.13 -12.19 3.89
CA SER A 137 4.18 -12.34 2.77
C SER A 137 4.86 -12.61 1.44
N ILE A 138 5.89 -11.85 1.09
CA ILE A 138 6.58 -12.00 -0.18
C ILE A 138 7.40 -13.28 -0.21
N ILE A 139 8.15 -13.57 0.87
CA ILE A 139 8.98 -14.76 0.91
C ILE A 139 8.11 -16.03 0.87
N SER A 140 7.02 -16.08 1.67
CA SER A 140 6.12 -17.24 1.66
C SER A 140 5.39 -17.41 0.32
N SER A 141 4.90 -16.33 -0.29
CA SER A 141 4.20 -16.43 -1.58
C SER A 141 5.10 -16.90 -2.71
N LEU A 142 6.34 -16.39 -2.81
CA LEU A 142 7.26 -16.80 -3.87
C LEU A 142 7.88 -18.17 -3.61
N ALA A 143 8.04 -18.58 -2.35
CA ALA A 143 8.47 -19.93 -2.00
C ALA A 143 7.45 -21.01 -2.39
N GLN A 144 6.17 -20.65 -2.56
CA GLN A 144 5.10 -21.55 -2.99
C GLN A 144 4.92 -21.61 -4.52
N LEU A 145 5.50 -20.66 -5.26
CA LEU A 145 5.33 -20.53 -6.70
C LEU A 145 6.56 -21.07 -7.43
N ASP A 146 6.34 -21.77 -8.55
CA ASP A 146 7.44 -22.09 -9.46
C ASP A 146 8.02 -20.81 -10.06
N GLY A 147 9.34 -20.74 -10.23
CA GLY A 147 10.02 -19.54 -10.72
C GLY A 147 9.47 -19.00 -12.05
N GLN A 148 9.00 -19.87 -12.95
CA GLN A 148 8.38 -19.45 -14.22
C GLN A 148 6.99 -18.82 -14.01
N SER A 149 6.20 -19.39 -13.10
CA SER A 149 4.88 -18.88 -12.74
C SER A 149 4.99 -17.54 -12.01
N ALA A 150 5.94 -17.40 -11.08
CA ALA A 150 6.25 -16.14 -10.41
C ALA A 150 6.64 -15.04 -11.41
N GLY A 151 7.47 -15.35 -12.40
CA GLY A 151 7.85 -14.41 -13.46
C GLY A 151 6.66 -13.92 -14.30
N LYS A 152 5.82 -14.84 -14.79
CA LYS A 152 4.61 -14.49 -15.58
C LYS A 152 3.64 -13.63 -14.77
N MET A 153 3.48 -13.97 -13.48
CA MET A 153 2.65 -13.22 -12.55
C MET A 153 3.18 -11.80 -12.33
N GLY A 154 4.49 -11.65 -12.09
CA GLY A 154 5.16 -10.35 -11.94
C GLY A 154 5.03 -9.46 -13.17
N ILE A 155 5.24 -10.01 -14.37
CA ILE A 155 5.10 -9.25 -15.62
C ILE A 155 3.66 -8.75 -15.80
N ARG A 156 2.65 -9.58 -15.53
CA ARG A 156 1.25 -9.15 -15.61
C ARG A 156 0.93 -8.02 -14.63
N ALA A 157 1.42 -8.12 -13.39
CA ALA A 157 1.25 -7.07 -12.39
C ALA A 157 1.94 -5.77 -12.80
N LEU A 158 3.18 -5.84 -13.30
CA LEU A 158 3.94 -4.68 -13.76
C LEU A 158 3.27 -3.97 -14.94
N VAL A 159 2.81 -4.72 -15.95
CA VAL A 159 2.07 -4.17 -17.08
C VAL A 159 0.78 -3.50 -16.61
N TYR A 160 0.07 -4.12 -15.66
CA TYR A 160 -1.12 -3.53 -15.07
C TYR A 160 -0.80 -2.20 -14.36
N TYR A 161 0.23 -2.15 -13.50
CA TYR A 161 0.61 -0.94 -12.75
C TYR A 161 1.02 0.21 -13.66
N LEU A 162 1.90 -0.07 -14.64
CA LEU A 162 2.33 0.96 -15.59
C LEU A 162 1.15 1.43 -16.46
N GLY A 163 0.25 0.51 -16.83
CA GLY A 163 -0.94 0.83 -17.60
C GLY A 163 -1.92 1.73 -16.84
N THR A 164 -2.27 1.40 -15.58
CA THR A 164 -3.20 2.22 -14.78
C THR A 164 -2.61 3.56 -14.43
N THR A 165 -1.32 3.62 -14.09
CA THR A 165 -0.65 4.88 -13.73
C THR A 165 -0.60 5.82 -14.93
N LEU A 166 -0.31 5.29 -16.13
CA LEU A 166 -0.35 6.08 -17.36
C LEU A 166 -1.77 6.57 -17.69
N LEU A 167 -2.78 5.72 -17.54
CA LEU A 167 -4.19 6.12 -17.72
C LEU A 167 -4.60 7.22 -16.73
N ALA A 168 -4.15 7.15 -15.47
CA ALA A 168 -4.41 8.16 -14.45
C ALA A 168 -3.77 9.51 -14.82
N ALA A 169 -2.51 9.51 -15.25
CA ALA A 169 -1.81 10.71 -15.69
C ALA A 169 -2.49 11.35 -16.91
N ILE A 170 -2.84 10.55 -17.93
CA ILE A 170 -3.56 11.03 -19.13
C ILE A 170 -4.90 11.65 -18.74
N LEU A 171 -5.67 11.01 -17.85
CA LEU A 171 -6.93 11.56 -17.36
C LEU A 171 -6.71 12.91 -16.65
N GLY A 172 -5.69 13.01 -15.80
CA GLY A 172 -5.32 14.26 -15.12
C GLY A 172 -5.01 15.38 -16.09
N ILE A 173 -4.18 15.10 -17.11
CA ILE A 173 -3.83 16.05 -18.19
C ILE A 173 -5.09 16.51 -18.93
N ILE A 174 -5.97 15.59 -19.34
CA ILE A 174 -7.21 15.93 -20.05
C ILE A 174 -8.09 16.85 -19.19
N LEU A 175 -8.27 16.53 -17.91
CA LEU A 175 -9.13 17.30 -17.01
C LEU A 175 -8.59 18.72 -16.76
N VAL A 176 -7.29 18.86 -16.47
CA VAL A 176 -6.69 20.18 -16.18
C VAL A 176 -6.63 21.08 -17.42
N LEU A 177 -6.47 20.52 -18.61
CA LEU A 177 -6.50 21.27 -19.87
C LEU A 177 -7.92 21.71 -20.27
N THR A 178 -8.94 20.94 -19.86
CA THR A 178 -10.35 21.24 -20.12
C THR A 178 -10.88 22.28 -19.13
N ILE A 179 -10.61 22.10 -17.82
CA ILE A 179 -11.12 22.98 -16.76
C ILE A 179 -10.31 24.28 -16.67
N ARG A 180 -9.01 24.21 -16.97
CA ARG A 180 -8.03 25.32 -16.91
C ARG A 180 -8.05 26.10 -15.58
N PRO A 181 -7.83 25.42 -14.44
CA PRO A 181 -7.93 26.03 -13.13
C PRO A 181 -7.01 27.24 -12.94
N GLY A 182 -5.83 27.26 -13.57
CA GLY A 182 -4.84 28.32 -13.39
C GLY A 182 -5.08 29.60 -14.19
N THR A 183 -6.10 29.62 -15.06
CA THR A 183 -6.43 30.82 -15.88
C THR A 183 -7.58 31.64 -15.31
N ARG A 184 -8.35 31.07 -14.38
CA ARG A 184 -9.58 31.66 -13.81
C ARG A 184 -9.41 32.12 -12.35
N GLY A 185 -8.39 31.63 -11.64
CA GLY A 185 -8.04 32.08 -10.30
C GLY A 185 -7.14 33.31 -10.38
N GLY A 186 -7.35 34.29 -9.50
CA GLY A 186 -6.46 35.45 -9.38
C GLY A 186 -5.00 35.03 -9.16
N THR A 187 -4.08 35.92 -9.51
CA THR A 187 -2.63 35.69 -9.36
C THR A 187 -2.30 35.28 -7.93
N VAL A 188 -1.92 34.02 -7.73
CA VAL A 188 -1.38 33.56 -6.46
C VAL A 188 0.05 34.09 -6.38
N GLU A 189 0.30 35.02 -5.44
CA GLU A 189 1.67 35.42 -5.11
C GLU A 189 2.39 34.23 -4.46
N ILE A 190 3.15 33.49 -5.26
CA ILE A 190 4.01 32.43 -4.76
C ILE A 190 5.15 33.11 -4.00
N ASN A 191 5.22 32.91 -2.69
CA ASN A 191 6.31 33.44 -1.87
C ASN A 191 7.65 32.89 -2.39
N PRO A 192 8.54 33.73 -2.96
CA PRO A 192 9.79 33.27 -3.56
C PRO A 192 10.79 32.73 -2.52
N ASN A 193 10.51 32.89 -1.23
CA ASN A 193 11.34 32.36 -0.15
C ASN A 193 10.96 30.93 0.29
N SER A 194 9.97 30.29 -0.32
CA SER A 194 9.75 28.87 -0.09
C SER A 194 10.93 28.08 -0.66
N LYS A 195 11.73 27.47 0.21
CA LYS A 195 12.78 26.52 -0.18
C LYS A 195 12.10 25.30 -0.82
N ALA A 196 11.77 25.39 -2.10
CA ALA A 196 11.49 24.21 -2.90
C ALA A 196 12.75 23.35 -2.84
N ALA A 197 12.60 22.07 -2.49
CA ALA A 197 13.69 21.12 -2.56
C ALA A 197 14.10 20.98 -4.04
N GLU A 198 15.01 21.83 -4.49
CA GLU A 198 15.67 21.70 -5.79
C GLU A 198 16.52 20.43 -5.75
N GLY A 199 15.92 19.28 -6.05
CA GLY A 199 16.64 18.05 -6.38
C GLY A 199 16.76 17.96 -7.89
N ARG A 200 17.93 17.60 -8.42
CA ARG A 200 18.02 17.29 -9.86
C ARG A 200 17.22 16.02 -10.11
N THR A 201 16.46 15.96 -11.21
CA THR A 201 15.68 14.77 -11.58
C THR A 201 16.55 13.51 -11.66
N ILE A 202 17.79 13.68 -12.13
CA ILE A 202 18.80 12.63 -12.18
C ILE A 202 19.11 12.10 -10.77
N ASP A 203 19.23 12.97 -9.76
CA ASP A 203 19.52 12.55 -8.39
C ASP A 203 18.39 11.69 -7.82
N THR A 204 17.12 12.03 -8.09
CA THR A 204 15.97 11.21 -7.67
C THR A 204 15.95 9.84 -8.33
N VAL A 205 16.26 9.76 -9.62
CA VAL A 205 16.36 8.47 -10.34
C VAL A 205 17.52 7.65 -9.79
N LEU A 206 18.68 8.27 -9.55
CA LEU A 206 19.82 7.60 -8.94
C LEU A 206 19.50 7.12 -7.51
N ASP A 207 18.78 7.90 -6.73
CA ASP A 207 18.31 7.51 -5.40
C ASP A 207 17.34 6.32 -5.45
N LEU A 208 16.49 6.23 -6.48
CA LEU A 208 15.65 5.05 -6.70
C LEU A 208 16.50 3.78 -6.88
N PHE A 209 17.54 3.84 -7.73
CA PHE A 209 18.46 2.72 -7.93
C PHE A 209 19.29 2.39 -6.69
N ARG A 210 19.76 3.39 -5.94
CA ARG A 210 20.46 3.18 -4.66
C ARG A 210 19.55 2.52 -3.63
N ASN A 211 18.29 2.93 -3.56
CA ASN A 211 17.32 2.31 -2.66
C ASN A 211 16.92 0.90 -3.10
N LEU A 212 16.98 0.58 -4.40
CA LEU A 212 16.72 -0.77 -4.90
C LEU A 212 17.78 -1.77 -4.38
N PHE A 213 19.04 -1.35 -4.25
CA PHE A 213 20.14 -2.18 -3.74
C PHE A 213 20.74 -1.58 -2.46
N PRO A 214 20.11 -1.78 -1.29
CA PRO A 214 20.62 -1.24 -0.03
C PRO A 214 21.97 -1.86 0.36
N GLU A 215 22.86 -1.05 0.94
CA GLU A 215 24.15 -1.49 1.46
C GLU A 215 24.02 -2.56 2.56
N ASN A 216 22.95 -2.46 3.36
CA ASN A 216 22.67 -3.36 4.47
C ASN A 216 21.16 -3.56 4.64
N ILE A 217 20.72 -4.82 4.76
CA ILE A 217 19.29 -5.17 4.88
C ILE A 217 18.71 -4.73 6.22
N VAL A 218 19.47 -4.86 7.32
CA VAL A 218 19.05 -4.43 8.65
C VAL A 218 18.90 -2.92 8.67
N GLU A 219 19.85 -2.18 8.08
CA GLU A 219 19.73 -0.72 7.97
C GLU A 219 18.55 -0.30 7.09
N ALA A 220 18.27 -1.02 6.01
CA ALA A 220 17.11 -0.77 5.15
C ALA A 220 15.77 -0.87 5.89
N THR A 221 15.72 -1.53 7.06
CA THR A 221 14.51 -1.59 7.89
C THR A 221 14.16 -0.28 8.60
N PHE A 222 15.08 0.68 8.70
CA PHE A 222 14.84 1.96 9.37
C PHE A 222 15.45 3.19 8.67
N ARG A 223 16.25 3.00 7.61
CA ARG A 223 16.83 4.09 6.80
C ARG A 223 16.68 3.83 5.31
N SER A 224 16.58 4.94 4.56
CA SER A 224 16.61 5.00 3.10
C SER A 224 17.69 5.97 2.61
N SER A 225 18.18 5.77 1.39
CA SER A 225 19.15 6.66 0.76
C SER A 225 18.43 7.85 0.11
N GLY A 226 19.00 9.05 0.25
CA GLY A 226 18.52 10.24 -0.43
C GLY A 226 19.66 11.22 -0.68
N THR A 227 19.65 11.89 -1.82
CA THR A 227 20.62 12.92 -2.16
C THR A 227 20.13 14.27 -1.67
N ASP A 228 20.94 14.92 -0.84
CA ASP A 228 20.71 16.30 -0.41
C ASP A 228 21.73 17.21 -1.09
N LEU A 229 21.28 18.37 -1.59
CA LEU A 229 22.19 19.36 -2.16
C LEU A 229 22.83 20.17 -1.03
N LYS A 230 24.13 19.99 -0.83
CA LYS A 230 24.91 20.87 0.04
C LYS A 230 25.32 22.12 -0.71
N VAL A 231 25.05 23.26 -0.09
CA VAL A 231 25.37 24.59 -0.65
C VAL A 231 26.72 25.02 -0.12
N ASN A 232 27.77 24.83 -0.91
CA ASN A 232 29.11 25.33 -0.60
C ASN A 232 29.30 26.70 -1.25
N ARG A 233 29.34 27.75 -0.42
CA ARG A 233 29.64 29.11 -0.88
C ARG A 233 31.16 29.30 -0.87
N THR A 234 31.75 29.47 -2.05
CA THR A 234 33.17 29.77 -2.20
C THR A 234 33.36 31.18 -2.73
N PHE A 235 34.45 31.83 -2.31
CA PHE A 235 34.81 33.18 -2.75
C PHE A 235 36.01 33.06 -3.70
N ILE A 236 35.90 33.61 -4.90
CA ILE A 236 37.05 33.77 -5.80
C ILE A 236 37.45 35.24 -5.79
N LEU A 237 38.72 35.51 -5.48
CA LEU A 237 39.34 36.83 -5.59
C LEU A 237 39.90 36.98 -7.00
N ARG A 238 39.39 37.94 -7.79
CA ARG A 238 40.08 38.39 -9.02
C ARG A 238 41.17 39.41 -8.66
N PRO A 239 42.20 39.61 -9.51
CA PRO A 239 43.26 40.61 -9.28
C PRO A 239 42.81 42.08 -9.16
N ASN A 240 41.51 42.40 -9.34
CA ASN A 240 40.92 43.74 -9.23
C ASN A 240 39.82 43.82 -8.14
N GLU A 241 40.07 43.24 -6.95
CA GLU A 241 39.29 43.39 -5.68
C GLU A 241 37.77 43.08 -5.67
N THR A 242 37.17 42.69 -6.80
CA THR A 242 35.76 42.31 -6.83
C THR A 242 35.59 40.88 -6.30
N ARG A 243 34.98 40.74 -5.11
CA ARG A 243 34.56 39.46 -4.54
C ARG A 243 33.32 38.96 -5.27
N TYR A 244 33.43 37.82 -5.95
CA TYR A 244 32.28 37.12 -6.50
C TYR A 244 31.89 35.97 -5.58
N ASN A 245 30.64 35.99 -5.09
CA ASN A 245 30.06 34.87 -4.35
C ASN A 245 29.65 33.79 -5.35
N ILE A 246 30.36 32.67 -5.37
CA ILE A 246 29.94 31.51 -6.16
C ILE A 246 29.28 30.52 -5.22
N THR A 247 28.04 30.17 -5.54
CA THR A 247 27.29 29.16 -4.80
C THR A 247 27.38 27.86 -5.58
N ILE A 248 28.12 26.88 -5.05
CA ILE A 248 28.26 25.56 -5.66
C ILE A 248 27.30 24.61 -4.94
N TYR A 249 26.40 23.99 -5.70
CA TYR A 249 25.53 22.93 -5.21
C TYR A 249 26.20 21.58 -5.46
N THR A 250 26.62 20.90 -4.39
CA THR A 250 27.18 19.55 -4.48
C THR A 250 26.16 18.53 -4.02
N PRO A 251 25.79 17.54 -4.84
CA PRO A 251 24.92 16.45 -4.41
C PRO A 251 25.70 15.57 -3.43
N VAL A 252 25.18 15.43 -2.21
CA VAL A 252 25.74 14.54 -1.20
C VAL A 252 24.71 13.47 -0.88
N VAL A 253 25.11 12.21 -1.07
CA VAL A 253 24.27 11.07 -0.70
C VAL A 253 24.24 10.96 0.82
N GLY A 254 23.05 11.09 1.38
CA GLY A 254 22.76 10.93 2.80
C GLY A 254 21.82 9.76 3.08
N LYS A 255 21.64 9.47 4.38
CA LYS A 255 20.65 8.51 4.86
C LYS A 255 19.50 9.29 5.51
N ARG A 256 18.27 8.95 5.14
CA ARG A 256 17.02 9.51 5.66
C ARG A 256 16.32 8.47 6.52
N ASP A 257 15.76 8.89 7.65
CA ASP A 257 15.01 7.99 8.52
C ASP A 257 13.71 7.56 7.84
N GLY A 258 13.41 6.28 7.89
CA GLY A 258 12.28 5.67 7.21
C GLY A 258 12.65 4.33 6.57
N ILE A 259 11.67 3.43 6.51
CA ILE A 259 11.85 2.09 5.95
C ILE A 259 12.13 2.19 4.45
N ASN A 260 13.24 1.63 3.98
CA ASN A 260 13.47 1.43 2.55
C ASN A 260 12.67 0.21 2.07
N VAL A 261 11.37 0.42 1.88
CA VAL A 261 10.46 -0.65 1.44
C VAL A 261 10.90 -1.22 0.09
N LEU A 262 11.33 -0.39 -0.86
CA LEU A 262 11.73 -0.84 -2.19
C LEU A 262 12.88 -1.85 -2.16
N GLY A 263 13.95 -1.55 -1.40
CA GLY A 263 15.09 -2.45 -1.26
C GLY A 263 14.72 -3.77 -0.57
N LEU A 264 13.88 -3.69 0.48
CA LEU A 264 13.37 -4.88 1.17
C LEU A 264 12.50 -5.75 0.26
N LEU A 265 11.65 -5.13 -0.57
CA LEU A 265 10.83 -5.85 -1.56
C LEU A 265 11.71 -6.63 -2.53
N LEU A 266 12.71 -5.98 -3.15
CA LEU A 266 13.59 -6.65 -4.10
C LEU A 266 14.34 -7.81 -3.44
N PHE A 267 14.91 -7.58 -2.25
CA PHE A 267 15.58 -8.63 -1.49
C PHE A 267 14.65 -9.83 -1.22
N CYS A 268 13.44 -9.58 -0.71
CA CYS A 268 12.48 -10.64 -0.39
C CYS A 268 12.02 -11.41 -1.64
N ILE A 269 11.87 -10.73 -2.77
CA ILE A 269 11.53 -11.37 -4.05
C ILE A 269 12.65 -12.33 -4.47
N ILE A 270 13.90 -11.86 -4.50
CA ILE A 270 15.05 -12.70 -4.87
C ILE A 270 15.17 -13.88 -3.90
N PHE A 271 15.06 -13.62 -2.60
CA PHE A 271 15.16 -14.62 -1.55
C PHE A 271 14.05 -15.69 -1.65
N GLY A 272 12.79 -15.29 -1.87
CA GLY A 272 11.67 -16.20 -2.06
C GLY A 272 11.83 -17.08 -3.31
N ILE A 273 12.33 -16.52 -4.43
CA ILE A 273 12.63 -17.29 -5.65
C ILE A 273 13.73 -18.33 -5.39
N LEU A 274 14.77 -17.96 -4.63
CA LEU A 274 15.86 -18.88 -4.29
C LEU A 274 15.36 -20.03 -3.39
N ILE A 275 14.49 -19.76 -2.42
CA ILE A 275 13.84 -20.82 -1.62
C ILE A 275 13.06 -21.78 -2.52
N SER A 276 12.25 -21.25 -3.43
CA SER A 276 11.48 -22.06 -4.39
C SER A 276 12.39 -22.96 -5.26
N ARG A 277 13.56 -22.45 -5.68
CA ARG A 277 14.54 -23.23 -6.48
C ARG A 277 15.25 -24.31 -5.68
N LEU A 278 15.50 -24.09 -4.39
CA LEU A 278 16.22 -25.05 -3.52
C LEU A 278 15.34 -26.22 -3.06
N LYS A 279 14.02 -26.15 -3.27
CA LYS A 279 13.05 -27.21 -2.98
C LYS A 279 13.22 -27.80 -1.57
N GLU A 280 13.51 -29.10 -1.46
CA GLU A 280 13.62 -29.83 -0.20
C GLU A 280 14.63 -29.22 0.77
N LYS A 281 15.74 -28.66 0.27
CA LYS A 281 16.77 -28.06 1.14
C LYS A 281 16.27 -26.82 1.89
N ALA A 282 15.24 -26.15 1.38
CA ALA A 282 14.71 -24.91 1.94
C ALA A 282 13.31 -25.05 2.55
N ILE A 283 12.83 -26.29 2.76
CA ILE A 283 11.48 -26.55 3.27
C ILE A 283 11.25 -25.96 4.68
N ILE A 284 12.28 -26.00 5.53
CA ILE A 284 12.23 -25.42 6.89
C ILE A 284 12.02 -23.90 6.82
N LEU A 285 12.76 -23.22 5.93
CA LEU A 285 12.62 -21.78 5.73
C LEU A 285 11.24 -21.43 5.20
N LYS A 286 10.72 -22.21 4.24
CA LYS A 286 9.37 -22.02 3.72
C LYS A 286 8.33 -22.06 4.84
N HIS A 287 8.33 -23.11 5.66
CA HIS A 287 7.39 -23.24 6.77
C HIS A 287 7.56 -22.17 7.85
N PHE A 288 8.80 -21.74 8.11
CA PHE A 288 9.06 -20.63 9.03
C PHE A 288 8.38 -19.33 8.56
N PHE A 289 8.55 -18.93 7.30
CA PHE A 289 7.94 -17.70 6.78
C PHE A 289 6.41 -17.81 6.66
N GLU A 290 5.88 -18.99 6.37
CA GLU A 290 4.44 -19.27 6.38
C GLU A 290 3.84 -19.09 7.79
N ALA A 291 4.44 -19.72 8.80
CA ALA A 291 4.01 -19.59 10.19
C ALA A 291 4.14 -18.15 10.70
N MET A 292 5.25 -17.47 10.37
CA MET A 292 5.43 -16.05 10.71
C MET A 292 4.33 -15.19 10.12
N LEU A 293 3.94 -15.42 8.86
CA LEU A 293 2.86 -14.67 8.22
C LEU A 293 1.52 -14.90 8.90
N GLU A 294 1.19 -16.14 9.26
CA GLU A 294 -0.07 -16.45 9.96
C GLU A 294 -0.16 -15.72 11.31
N VAL A 295 0.94 -15.69 12.07
CA VAL A 295 1.03 -14.95 13.33
C VAL A 295 0.86 -13.45 13.09
N VAL A 296 1.55 -12.89 12.09
CA VAL A 296 1.41 -11.46 11.75
C VAL A 296 -0.03 -11.13 11.36
N MET A 297 -0.72 -11.99 10.60
CA MET A 297 -2.13 -11.78 10.25
C MET A 297 -3.08 -11.83 11.46
N GLN A 298 -2.74 -12.56 12.53
CA GLN A 298 -3.46 -12.46 13.81
C GLN A 298 -3.27 -11.09 14.47
N LEU A 299 -2.04 -10.55 14.47
CA LEU A 299 -1.77 -9.19 14.97
C LEU A 299 -2.53 -8.13 14.17
N VAL A 300 -2.62 -8.29 12.85
CA VAL A 300 -3.45 -7.43 11.99
C VAL A 300 -4.90 -7.43 12.47
N ARG A 301 -5.49 -8.60 12.77
CA ARG A 301 -6.88 -8.68 13.25
C ARG A 301 -7.09 -7.91 14.54
N ILE A 302 -6.14 -7.96 15.48
CA ILE A 302 -6.17 -7.19 16.74
C ILE A 302 -6.10 -5.69 16.44
N ALA A 303 -5.15 -5.26 15.61
CA ALA A 303 -5.02 -3.86 15.20
C ALA A 303 -6.29 -3.31 14.54
N MET A 304 -7.00 -4.14 13.76
CA MET A 304 -8.23 -3.72 13.10
C MET A 304 -9.37 -3.41 14.07
N VAL A 305 -9.44 -4.05 15.25
CA VAL A 305 -10.48 -3.74 16.24
C VAL A 305 -10.33 -2.30 16.75
N TYR A 306 -9.11 -1.79 16.82
CA TYR A 306 -8.82 -0.41 17.21
C TYR A 306 -9.10 0.62 16.09
N SER A 307 -9.20 0.17 14.83
CA SER A 307 -9.31 1.09 13.67
C SER A 307 -10.45 2.11 13.71
N PRO A 308 -11.68 1.81 14.19
CA PRO A 308 -12.74 2.83 14.23
C PRO A 308 -12.36 4.01 15.12
N ILE A 309 -11.73 3.73 16.26
CA ILE A 309 -11.27 4.74 17.23
C ILE A 309 -10.12 5.55 16.62
N GLY A 310 -9.10 4.86 16.08
CA GLY A 310 -7.95 5.52 15.46
C GLY A 310 -8.34 6.44 14.29
N VAL A 311 -9.16 5.95 13.36
CA VAL A 311 -9.63 6.71 12.20
C VAL A 311 -10.48 7.92 12.62
N PHE A 312 -11.32 7.79 13.65
CA PHE A 312 -12.10 8.90 14.18
C PHE A 312 -11.21 10.07 14.62
N PHE A 313 -10.23 9.80 15.49
CA PHE A 313 -9.36 10.84 16.03
C PHE A 313 -8.43 11.43 14.96
N LEU A 314 -7.91 10.61 14.04
CA LEU A 314 -7.13 11.10 12.89
C LEU A 314 -7.93 12.11 12.06
N ILE A 315 -9.20 11.82 11.77
CA ILE A 315 -10.05 12.71 10.97
C ILE A 315 -10.37 13.99 11.73
N VAL A 316 -10.73 13.90 13.02
CA VAL A 316 -11.00 15.08 13.85
C VAL A 316 -9.77 16.00 13.88
N ALA A 317 -8.59 15.44 14.16
CA ALA A 317 -7.34 16.20 14.20
C ALA A 317 -7.03 16.87 12.85
N LYS A 318 -7.14 16.13 11.74
CA LYS A 318 -6.92 16.68 10.39
C LYS A 318 -7.90 17.80 10.04
N MET A 319 -9.16 17.72 10.48
CA MET A 319 -10.13 18.81 10.28
C MET A 319 -9.78 20.07 11.10
N LEU A 320 -9.14 19.93 12.26
CA LEU A 320 -8.76 21.04 13.15
C LEU A 320 -7.44 21.74 12.75
N GLU A 321 -6.56 21.03 12.04
CA GLU A 321 -5.32 21.57 11.45
C GLU A 321 -5.57 22.49 10.24
N MET A 322 -6.73 22.38 9.61
CA MET A 322 -7.08 23.21 8.45
C MET A 322 -7.51 24.62 8.89
N ASP A 323 -6.66 25.62 8.67
CA ASP A 323 -6.88 26.99 9.17
C ASP A 323 -8.07 27.69 8.48
N ASN A 324 -8.09 27.89 7.15
CA ASN A 324 -9.16 28.66 6.47
C ASN A 324 -9.78 27.92 5.26
N LEU A 325 -11.08 27.63 5.30
CA LEU A 325 -11.84 27.10 4.15
C LEU A 325 -12.20 28.20 3.12
N GLY A 326 -12.38 29.45 3.57
CA GLY A 326 -12.85 30.56 2.73
C GLY A 326 -11.83 31.01 1.67
N ASP A 327 -10.59 31.27 2.08
CA ASP A 327 -9.52 31.70 1.16
C ASP A 327 -9.04 30.56 0.24
N PHE A 328 -9.18 29.31 0.71
CA PHE A 328 -8.83 28.10 -0.02
C PHE A 328 -9.74 27.85 -1.24
N VAL A 329 -11.00 28.31 -1.15
CA VAL A 329 -12.00 28.14 -2.22
C VAL A 329 -11.81 29.16 -3.35
N GLY A 330 -11.28 30.36 -3.08
CA GLY A 330 -11.19 31.46 -4.06
C GLY A 330 -10.18 31.25 -5.19
N SER A 331 -8.93 30.90 -4.88
CA SER A 331 -7.85 30.82 -5.88
C SER A 331 -7.33 29.40 -6.14
N LEU A 332 -7.43 28.48 -5.16
CA LEU A 332 -7.02 27.07 -5.30
C LEU A 332 -8.21 26.08 -5.37
N GLY A 333 -9.44 26.56 -5.13
CA GLY A 333 -10.62 25.70 -5.05
C GLY A 333 -10.88 24.95 -6.35
N LEU A 334 -10.73 25.62 -7.50
CA LEU A 334 -10.92 24.99 -8.82
C LEU A 334 -9.82 23.96 -9.14
N TYR A 335 -8.59 24.20 -8.68
CA TYR A 335 -7.49 23.23 -8.77
C TYR A 335 -7.81 21.98 -7.94
N MET A 336 -8.20 22.15 -6.67
CA MET A 336 -8.55 21.01 -5.82
C MET A 336 -9.76 20.25 -6.37
N ALA A 337 -10.79 20.96 -6.84
CA ALA A 337 -11.96 20.33 -7.47
C ALA A 337 -11.57 19.50 -8.70
N THR A 338 -10.61 19.98 -9.50
CA THR A 338 -10.09 19.24 -10.67
C THR A 338 -9.39 17.94 -10.25
N VAL A 339 -8.52 18.00 -9.24
CA VAL A 339 -7.83 16.81 -8.71
C VAL A 339 -8.85 15.81 -8.13
N LEU A 340 -9.77 16.27 -7.28
CA LEU A 340 -10.79 15.41 -6.66
C LEU A 340 -11.72 14.77 -7.70
N ALA A 341 -12.15 15.53 -8.72
CA ALA A 341 -12.92 14.99 -9.82
C ALA A 341 -12.14 13.93 -10.61
N GLY A 342 -10.86 14.17 -10.87
CA GLY A 342 -9.99 13.20 -11.53
C GLY A 342 -9.82 11.91 -10.74
N LEU A 343 -9.56 12.01 -9.43
CA LEU A 343 -9.47 10.85 -8.54
C LEU A 343 -10.80 10.09 -8.49
N PHE A 344 -11.93 10.78 -8.45
CA PHE A 344 -13.25 10.16 -8.43
C PHE A 344 -13.54 9.41 -9.74
N ILE A 345 -13.29 10.04 -10.88
CA ILE A 345 -13.47 9.41 -12.21
C ILE A 345 -12.52 8.21 -12.34
N HIS A 346 -11.25 8.35 -11.96
CA HIS A 346 -10.30 7.25 -12.06
C HIS A 346 -10.69 6.08 -11.14
N GLY A 347 -10.99 6.37 -9.87
CA GLY A 347 -11.28 5.36 -8.85
C GLY A 347 -12.64 4.66 -9.01
N PHE A 348 -13.69 5.37 -9.42
CA PHE A 348 -15.05 4.83 -9.47
C PHE A 348 -15.56 4.52 -10.89
N ILE A 349 -14.86 4.98 -11.94
CA ILE A 349 -15.25 4.71 -13.33
C ILE A 349 -14.15 3.94 -14.06
N VAL A 350 -12.93 4.48 -14.14
CA VAL A 350 -11.84 3.87 -14.95
C VAL A 350 -11.41 2.52 -14.39
N LEU A 351 -11.02 2.44 -13.11
CA LEU A 351 -10.58 1.18 -12.50
C LEU A 351 -11.68 0.12 -12.44
N PRO A 352 -12.94 0.43 -12.07
CA PRO A 352 -14.01 -0.56 -12.06
C PRO A 352 -14.38 -1.05 -13.47
N LEU A 353 -14.32 -0.18 -14.48
CA LEU A 353 -14.53 -0.55 -15.88
C LEU A 353 -13.39 -1.45 -16.39
N LEU A 354 -12.14 -1.14 -16.04
CA LEU A 354 -10.99 -1.98 -16.37
C LEU A 354 -11.11 -3.37 -15.73
N LEU A 355 -11.49 -3.42 -14.45
CA LEU A 355 -11.75 -4.67 -13.74
C LEU A 355 -12.84 -5.48 -14.45
N PHE A 356 -13.98 -4.86 -14.77
CA PHE A 356 -15.09 -5.52 -15.47
C PHE A 356 -14.69 -5.97 -16.87
N ALA A 357 -13.95 -5.17 -17.64
CA ALA A 357 -13.52 -5.50 -18.98
C ALA A 357 -12.61 -6.75 -19.01
N ILE A 358 -11.70 -6.88 -18.04
CA ILE A 358 -10.74 -7.99 -17.97
C ILE A 358 -11.39 -9.24 -17.38
N THR A 359 -12.13 -9.10 -16.28
CA THR A 359 -12.57 -10.22 -15.45
C THR A 359 -14.05 -10.58 -15.62
N ARG A 360 -14.85 -9.68 -16.20
CA ARG A 360 -16.32 -9.79 -16.35
C ARG A 360 -17.07 -10.01 -15.03
N ILE A 361 -16.46 -9.70 -13.89
CA ILE A 361 -17.11 -9.74 -12.57
C ILE A 361 -17.66 -8.37 -12.18
N ASN A 362 -18.67 -8.35 -11.31
CA ASN A 362 -19.23 -7.11 -10.79
C ASN A 362 -18.22 -6.38 -9.90
N SER A 363 -17.61 -5.32 -10.44
CA SER A 363 -16.61 -4.48 -9.79
C SER A 363 -17.10 -3.81 -8.51
N PHE A 364 -18.37 -3.38 -8.45
CA PHE A 364 -18.92 -2.73 -7.26
C PHE A 364 -19.05 -3.69 -6.08
N LYS A 365 -19.30 -4.98 -6.33
CA LYS A 365 -19.26 -6.01 -5.28
C LYS A 365 -17.85 -6.13 -4.70
N TYR A 366 -16.83 -6.10 -5.55
CA TYR A 366 -15.43 -6.15 -5.14
C TYR A 366 -15.02 -4.92 -4.31
N ILE A 367 -15.40 -3.71 -4.77
CA ILE A 367 -15.14 -2.45 -4.06
C ILE A 367 -15.81 -2.45 -2.68
N ARG A 368 -17.03 -3.01 -2.57
CA ARG A 368 -17.71 -3.16 -1.27
C ARG A 368 -16.89 -4.00 -0.30
N GLY A 369 -16.24 -5.08 -0.75
CA GLY A 369 -15.32 -5.87 0.09
C GLY A 369 -14.09 -5.07 0.55
N MET A 370 -13.64 -4.09 -0.25
CA MET A 370 -12.48 -3.23 0.03
C MET A 370 -12.79 -1.98 0.85
N SER A 371 -14.05 -1.65 1.08
CA SER A 371 -14.50 -0.39 1.68
C SER A 371 -13.83 -0.06 3.02
N GLN A 372 -13.55 -1.07 3.86
CA GLN A 372 -12.83 -0.86 5.12
C GLN A 372 -11.39 -0.38 4.92
N ALA A 373 -10.66 -0.97 3.96
CA ALA A 373 -9.31 -0.54 3.61
C ALA A 373 -9.31 0.87 3.00
N LEU A 374 -10.28 1.18 2.13
CA LEU A 374 -10.43 2.51 1.53
C LEU A 374 -10.71 3.61 2.57
N VAL A 375 -11.61 3.35 3.52
CA VAL A 375 -11.90 4.26 4.63
C VAL A 375 -10.68 4.47 5.51
N THR A 376 -9.96 3.39 5.81
CA THR A 376 -8.73 3.49 6.62
C THR A 376 -7.68 4.30 5.86
N ALA A 377 -7.53 4.09 4.55
CA ALA A 377 -6.56 4.83 3.73
C ALA A 377 -6.88 6.32 3.64
N PHE A 378 -8.17 6.67 3.60
CA PHE A 378 -8.62 8.05 3.68
C PHE A 378 -8.25 8.69 5.03
N GLY A 379 -8.47 7.99 6.14
CA GLY A 379 -8.14 8.50 7.48
C GLY A 379 -6.64 8.60 7.76
N THR A 380 -5.84 7.63 7.28
CA THR A 380 -4.40 7.60 7.54
C THR A 380 -3.57 8.40 6.54
N GLY A 381 -4.10 8.67 5.34
CA GLY A 381 -3.36 9.32 4.27
C GLY A 381 -2.15 8.52 3.76
N SER A 382 -2.12 7.20 4.00
CA SER A 382 -0.95 6.36 3.69
C SER A 382 -1.30 4.97 3.15
N SER A 383 -0.87 4.68 1.91
CA SER A 383 -1.06 3.37 1.26
C SER A 383 -0.26 2.24 1.93
N SER A 384 0.96 2.52 2.40
CA SER A 384 1.79 1.52 3.07
C SER A 384 1.27 1.19 4.47
N ALA A 385 0.76 2.18 5.22
CA ALA A 385 0.12 1.96 6.52
C ALA A 385 -1.15 1.10 6.42
N THR A 386 -1.86 1.17 5.30
CA THR A 386 -3.10 0.40 5.12
C THR A 386 -2.92 -0.98 4.53
N LEU A 387 -1.69 -1.33 4.11
CA LEU A 387 -1.38 -2.64 3.54
C LEU A 387 -1.91 -3.82 4.40
N PRO A 388 -1.79 -3.84 5.73
CA PRO A 388 -2.34 -4.92 6.54
C PRO A 388 -3.87 -5.03 6.48
N VAL A 389 -4.58 -3.89 6.43
CA VAL A 389 -6.04 -3.85 6.27
C VAL A 389 -6.45 -4.40 4.90
N THR A 390 -5.71 -4.00 3.87
CA THR A 390 -5.92 -4.40 2.48
C THR A 390 -5.79 -5.90 2.31
N TYR A 391 -4.78 -6.53 2.93
CA TYR A 391 -4.62 -7.99 2.94
C TYR A 391 -5.88 -8.71 3.41
N ARG A 392 -6.39 -8.32 4.58
CA ARG A 392 -7.58 -8.93 5.16
C ARG A 392 -8.80 -8.76 4.26
N CYS A 393 -9.00 -7.57 3.69
CA CYS A 393 -10.14 -7.33 2.80
C CYS A 393 -10.05 -8.18 1.52
N VAL A 394 -8.86 -8.31 0.94
CA VAL A 394 -8.63 -9.08 -0.29
C VAL A 394 -8.78 -10.59 -0.05
N GLU A 395 -8.21 -11.13 1.03
CA GLU A 395 -8.21 -12.57 1.32
C GLU A 395 -9.52 -13.04 1.98
N GLU A 396 -10.04 -12.32 2.98
CA GLU A 396 -11.22 -12.75 3.75
C GLU A 396 -12.55 -12.30 3.12
N LYS A 397 -12.63 -11.09 2.53
CA LYS A 397 -13.90 -10.55 2.00
C LYS A 397 -14.07 -10.77 0.50
N ASN A 398 -12.98 -10.67 -0.26
CA ASN A 398 -13.00 -10.85 -1.72
C ASN A 398 -12.48 -12.22 -2.16
N HIS A 399 -12.01 -13.06 -1.23
CA HIS A 399 -11.61 -14.45 -1.46
C HIS A 399 -10.57 -14.63 -2.58
N ILE A 400 -9.63 -13.69 -2.69
CA ILE A 400 -8.53 -13.78 -3.65
C ILE A 400 -7.45 -14.72 -3.10
N ASP A 401 -6.84 -15.51 -3.99
CA ASP A 401 -5.78 -16.46 -3.64
C ASP A 401 -4.64 -15.74 -2.89
N PRO A 402 -4.30 -16.19 -1.67
CA PRO A 402 -3.24 -15.59 -0.87
C PRO A 402 -1.88 -15.57 -1.57
N ARG A 403 -1.57 -16.56 -2.41
CA ARG A 403 -0.33 -16.59 -3.20
C ARG A 403 -0.23 -15.41 -4.15
N ILE A 404 -1.39 -14.92 -4.62
CA ILE A 404 -1.47 -13.79 -5.54
C ILE A 404 -1.44 -12.47 -4.77
N SER A 405 -2.33 -12.30 -3.80
CA SER A 405 -2.43 -11.07 -2.99
C SER A 405 -1.11 -10.74 -2.28
N ARG A 406 -0.41 -11.76 -1.76
CA ARG A 406 0.82 -11.62 -0.97
C ARG A 406 2.05 -11.21 -1.76
N PHE A 407 2.00 -11.36 -3.06
CA PHE A 407 3.02 -10.84 -3.95
C PHE A 407 2.61 -9.48 -4.55
N VAL A 408 1.37 -9.36 -5.02
CA VAL A 408 0.91 -8.18 -5.76
C VAL A 408 0.80 -6.97 -4.84
N LEU A 409 0.16 -7.09 -3.68
CA LEU A 409 -0.17 -5.94 -2.82
C LEU A 409 1.06 -5.18 -2.28
N PRO A 410 2.11 -5.83 -1.74
CA PRO A 410 3.29 -5.11 -1.25
C PRO A 410 4.04 -4.36 -2.35
N VAL A 411 4.15 -4.98 -3.53
CA VAL A 411 4.79 -4.35 -4.69
C VAL A 411 3.92 -3.19 -5.19
N GLY A 412 2.61 -3.37 -5.22
CA GLY A 412 1.66 -2.33 -5.62
C GLY A 412 1.66 -1.12 -4.69
N ALA A 413 1.83 -1.31 -3.37
CA ALA A 413 1.84 -0.22 -2.39
C ALA A 413 3.00 0.77 -2.58
N THR A 414 4.07 0.39 -3.27
CA THR A 414 5.21 1.26 -3.58
C THR A 414 5.28 1.67 -5.04
N VAL A 415 4.91 0.78 -5.97
CA VAL A 415 5.06 1.00 -7.41
C VAL A 415 3.81 1.62 -8.04
N ASN A 416 2.60 1.23 -7.59
CA ASN A 416 1.35 1.65 -8.22
C ASN A 416 0.71 2.85 -7.50
N MET A 417 1.11 4.06 -7.90
CA MET A 417 0.63 5.31 -7.30
C MET A 417 -0.22 6.14 -8.28
N ASP A 418 -1.33 5.58 -8.74
CA ASP A 418 -2.23 6.21 -9.73
C ASP A 418 -2.69 7.62 -9.31
N GLY A 419 -3.10 7.78 -8.05
CA GLY A 419 -3.56 9.07 -7.52
C GLY A 419 -2.47 10.14 -7.48
N THR A 420 -1.23 9.76 -7.15
CA THR A 420 -0.08 10.66 -7.15
C THR A 420 0.27 11.09 -8.57
N ALA A 421 0.27 10.16 -9.53
CA ALA A 421 0.55 10.49 -10.93
C ALA A 421 -0.48 11.46 -11.52
N LEU A 422 -1.77 11.26 -11.21
CA LEU A 422 -2.83 12.19 -11.59
C LEU A 422 -2.61 13.57 -10.94
N TYR A 423 -2.34 13.61 -9.64
CA TYR A 423 -2.09 14.84 -8.89
C TYR A 423 -0.89 15.63 -9.45
N GLU A 424 0.26 14.97 -9.65
CA GLU A 424 1.48 15.61 -10.18
C GLU A 424 1.23 16.20 -11.57
N ALA A 425 0.58 15.45 -12.46
CA ALA A 425 0.25 15.93 -13.81
C ALA A 425 -0.67 17.17 -13.78
N VAL A 426 -1.69 17.17 -12.91
CA VAL A 426 -2.60 18.31 -12.75
C VAL A 426 -1.87 19.51 -12.13
N ALA A 427 -1.03 19.29 -11.12
CA ALA A 427 -0.27 20.34 -10.44
C ALA A 427 0.71 21.04 -11.37
N ALA A 428 1.47 20.28 -12.15
CA ALA A 428 2.47 20.82 -13.07
C ALA A 428 1.84 21.73 -14.14
N ILE A 429 0.74 21.27 -14.74
CA ILE A 429 0.00 22.04 -15.74
C ILE A 429 -0.69 23.25 -15.11
N TYR A 430 -1.24 23.11 -13.90
CA TYR A 430 -1.83 24.22 -13.17
C TYR A 430 -0.82 25.35 -12.90
N ILE A 431 0.40 25.01 -12.46
CA ILE A 431 1.47 25.99 -12.24
C ILE A 431 1.88 26.65 -13.56
N ALA A 432 1.97 25.89 -14.65
CA ALA A 432 2.26 26.46 -15.97
C ALA A 432 1.16 27.44 -16.44
N GLN A 433 -0.11 27.12 -16.17
CA GLN A 433 -1.25 28.01 -16.45
C GLN A 433 -1.18 29.30 -15.63
N LEU A 434 -0.89 29.21 -14.32
CA LEU A 434 -0.73 30.37 -13.45
C LEU A 434 0.38 31.33 -13.94
N ASN A 435 1.46 30.77 -14.47
CA ASN A 435 2.59 31.55 -14.99
C ASN A 435 2.40 32.00 -16.45
N GLY A 436 1.23 31.76 -17.06
CA GLY A 436 0.96 32.12 -18.46
C GLY A 436 1.86 31.40 -19.48
N ILE A 437 2.47 30.26 -19.12
CA ILE A 437 3.38 29.53 -19.99
C ILE A 437 2.54 28.74 -21.01
N PRO A 438 2.67 29.00 -22.33
CA PRO A 438 1.97 28.22 -23.34
C PRO A 438 2.50 26.78 -23.35
N LEU A 439 1.59 25.84 -23.08
CA LEU A 439 1.86 24.40 -23.11
C LEU A 439 1.60 23.84 -24.52
N ASN A 440 2.66 23.58 -25.25
CA ASN A 440 2.60 22.78 -26.49
C ASN A 440 2.53 21.28 -26.16
N ALA A 441 2.04 20.45 -27.08
CA ALA A 441 1.91 19.00 -26.92
C ALA A 441 3.23 18.32 -26.45
N VAL A 442 4.38 18.79 -26.95
CA VAL A 442 5.71 18.29 -26.53
C VAL A 442 6.01 18.64 -25.07
N LYS A 443 5.66 19.86 -24.62
CA LYS A 443 5.82 20.24 -23.22
C LYS A 443 4.87 19.42 -22.33
N ILE A 444 3.65 19.12 -22.76
CA ILE A 444 2.72 18.29 -21.96
C ILE A 444 3.27 16.88 -21.71
N ILE A 445 4.01 16.30 -22.66
CA ILE A 445 4.65 14.98 -22.48
C ILE A 445 5.87 15.04 -21.55
N VAL A 446 6.57 16.19 -21.52
CA VAL A 446 7.86 16.37 -20.83
C VAL A 446 7.73 17.07 -19.47
N THR A 447 6.70 17.89 -19.27
CA THR A 447 6.48 18.69 -18.07
C THR A 447 6.07 17.79 -16.92
N ARG A 448 6.98 17.70 -15.95
CA ARG A 448 6.77 17.12 -14.63
C ARG A 448 6.24 18.17 -13.66
#